data_AF-A0A371HSY2-F1
#
_entry.id   AF-A0A371HSY2-F1
#
_cell.length_a   1.000
_cell.length_b   1.000
_cell.length_c   1.000
_cell.angle_alpha   90.00
_cell.angle_beta   90.00
_cell.angle_gamma   90.00
#
_symmetry.space_group_name_H-M   'P 1'
#
loop_
_entity.id
_entity.type
_entity.pdbx_description
1 polymer ?
#
loop_
_entity_poly.entity_id
_entity_poly.type
_entity_poly.pdbx_seq_one_letter_code
_entity_poly.pdbx_strand_id
1 'polypeptide(L)'
;MVGLGLGLGPNSSKLSRTHSKLKTKSIIEYYGTLNSGLFEKGRIFKFLHGLNFEYDPIRVQILGKEKLPSLFEIFFIVRSEET
;
A
#
# COMPACT_ATOMS: atom_id res chain seq x y z
N MET A 1 -44.99 -15.35 45.57
CA MET A 1 -45.00 -15.63 44.12
C MET A 1 -44.76 -14.33 43.39
N VAL A 2 -43.71 -14.31 42.56
CA VAL A 2 -43.32 -13.37 41.49
C VAL A 2 -43.31 -11.85 41.76
N GLY A 3 -42.10 -11.28 41.87
CA GLY A 3 -41.82 -9.90 41.52
C GLY A 3 -40.75 -9.87 40.43
N LEU A 4 -41.09 -9.38 39.23
CA LEU A 4 -40.14 -9.09 38.14
C LEU A 4 -40.75 -8.03 37.21
N GLY A 5 -39.99 -6.96 36.97
CA GLY A 5 -40.35 -5.89 36.05
C GLY A 5 -39.25 -4.83 35.93
N LEU A 6 -38.03 -5.26 35.56
CA LEU A 6 -36.93 -4.36 35.18
C LEU A 6 -37.18 -3.80 33.78
N GLY A 7 -37.63 -2.55 33.68
CA GLY A 7 -37.66 -1.79 32.43
C GLY A 7 -36.39 -0.96 32.26
N LEU A 8 -35.37 -1.51 31.60
CA LEU A 8 -34.13 -0.81 31.26
C LEU A 8 -34.40 0.24 30.16
N GLY A 9 -34.06 1.51 30.44
CA GLY A 9 -34.14 2.62 29.49
C GLY A 9 -33.14 2.52 28.33
N PRO A 10 -33.27 3.38 27.30
CA PRO A 10 -32.52 3.26 26.06
C PRO A 10 -31.01 3.40 26.29
N ASN A 11 -30.34 2.27 26.07
CA ASN A 11 -28.89 2.06 25.98
C ASN A 11 -28.13 3.28 25.40
N SER A 12 -27.20 3.79 26.20
CA SER A 12 -26.20 4.82 25.88
C SER A 12 -25.07 4.34 24.94
N SER A 13 -25.29 3.30 24.13
CA SER A 13 -24.23 2.66 23.33
C SER A 13 -24.09 3.19 21.89
N LYS A 14 -24.72 4.31 21.54
CA LYS A 14 -24.63 4.90 20.19
C LYS A 14 -23.72 6.13 20.09
N LEU A 15 -22.60 6.16 20.80
CA LEU A 15 -21.58 7.20 20.56
C LEU A 15 -20.14 6.68 20.73
N SER A 16 -19.77 5.68 19.94
CA SER A 16 -18.36 5.46 19.57
C SER A 16 -18.29 4.54 18.35
N ARG A 17 -18.60 5.08 17.16
CA ARG A 17 -18.46 4.33 15.91
C ARG A 17 -17.57 5.02 14.88
N THR A 18 -16.79 6.03 15.28
CA THR A 18 -16.04 6.86 14.33
C THR A 18 -14.58 7.17 14.71
N HIS A 19 -13.97 6.45 15.66
CA HIS A 19 -12.52 6.59 15.94
C HIS A 19 -11.71 5.29 16.02
N SER A 20 -12.34 4.10 15.93
CA SER A 20 -11.65 2.82 16.13
C SER A 20 -11.02 2.21 14.88
N LYS A 21 -11.48 2.56 13.67
CA LYS A 21 -10.95 1.97 12.42
C LYS A 21 -9.46 2.28 12.17
N LEU A 22 -8.94 3.38 12.71
CA LEU A 22 -7.54 3.77 12.52
C LEU A 22 -6.59 3.14 13.55
N LYS A 23 -7.07 2.54 14.65
CA LYS A 23 -6.19 2.12 15.75
C LYS A 23 -5.67 0.67 15.66
N THR A 24 -6.24 -0.16 14.78
CA THR A 24 -5.77 -1.55 14.67
C THR A 24 -5.92 -2.07 13.24
N LYS A 25 -4.97 -1.73 12.36
CA LYS A 25 -4.74 -2.58 11.18
C LYS A 25 -4.32 -3.96 11.69
N SER A 26 -5.02 -5.00 11.26
CA SER A 26 -4.68 -6.38 11.63
C SER A 26 -3.24 -6.68 11.19
N ILE A 27 -2.52 -7.49 11.96
CA ILE A 27 -1.16 -7.93 11.63
C ILE A 27 -1.08 -8.45 10.17
N ILE A 28 -2.13 -9.15 9.71
CA ILE A 28 -2.23 -9.68 8.35
C ILE A 28 -2.32 -8.56 7.30
N GLU A 29 -3.09 -7.51 7.56
CA GLU A 29 -3.24 -6.35 6.66
C GLU A 29 -1.92 -5.57 6.56
N TYR A 30 -1.19 -5.47 7.67
CA TYR A 30 0.12 -4.82 7.73
C TYR A 30 1.14 -5.55 6.84
N TYR A 31 1.31 -6.86 7.04
CA TYR A 31 2.23 -7.67 6.23
C TYR A 31 1.78 -7.75 4.77
N GLY A 32 0.48 -7.83 4.48
CA GLY A 32 -0.03 -7.80 3.11
C GLY A 32 0.38 -6.54 2.36
N THR A 33 0.29 -5.37 3.02
CA THR A 33 0.67 -4.07 2.44
C THR A 33 2.18 -3.91 2.29
N LEU A 34 2.96 -4.38 3.26
CA LEU A 34 4.42 -4.32 3.17
C LEU A 34 4.95 -5.28 2.10
N ASN A 35 4.42 -6.50 2.05
CA ASN A 35 4.85 -7.51 1.11
C ASN A 35 4.57 -7.08 -0.33
N SER A 36 3.42 -6.46 -0.60
CA SER A 36 3.09 -5.94 -1.94
C SER A 36 4.08 -4.84 -2.38
N GLY A 37 4.41 -3.89 -1.51
CA GLY A 37 5.37 -2.82 -1.82
C GLY A 37 6.81 -3.32 -2.02
N LEU A 38 7.26 -4.29 -1.23
CA LEU A 38 8.58 -4.92 -1.40
C LEU A 38 8.66 -5.73 -2.70
N PHE A 39 7.60 -6.47 -3.02
CA PHE A 39 7.54 -7.27 -4.23
C PHE A 39 7.53 -6.42 -5.50
N GLU A 40 6.83 -5.28 -5.49
CA GLU A 40 6.83 -4.33 -6.59
C GLU A 40 8.23 -3.73 -6.82
N LYS A 41 8.91 -3.30 -5.74
CA LYS A 41 10.30 -2.84 -5.81
C LYS A 41 11.23 -3.92 -6.39
N GLY A 42 11.07 -5.18 -5.98
CA GLY A 42 11.84 -6.30 -6.53
C GLY A 42 11.66 -6.47 -8.04
N ARG A 43 10.44 -6.29 -8.55
CA ARG A 43 10.17 -6.34 -10.00
C ARG A 43 10.82 -5.16 -10.74
N ILE A 44 10.80 -3.97 -10.15
CA ILE A 44 11.45 -2.78 -10.71
C ILE A 44 12.95 -2.99 -10.84
N PHE A 45 13.62 -3.44 -9.78
CA PHE A 45 15.07 -3.70 -9.83
C PHE A 45 15.43 -4.79 -10.85
N LYS A 46 14.65 -5.88 -10.91
CA LYS A 46 14.85 -6.93 -11.90
C LYS A 46 14.67 -6.43 -13.34
N PHE A 47 13.68 -5.57 -13.58
CA PHE A 47 13.45 -4.95 -14.88
C PHE A 47 14.62 -4.04 -15.28
N LEU A 48 15.00 -3.10 -14.40
CA LEU A 48 16.11 -2.18 -14.65
C LEU A 48 17.43 -2.92 -14.91
N HIS A 49 17.73 -3.96 -14.13
CA HIS A 49 18.91 -4.80 -14.32
C HIS A 49 18.94 -5.50 -15.68
N GLY A 50 17.76 -5.83 -16.25
CA GLY A 50 17.66 -6.48 -17.55
C GLY A 50 17.83 -5.55 -18.76
N LEU A 51 17.85 -4.23 -18.56
CA LEU A 51 18.04 -3.28 -19.67
C LEU A 51 19.46 -3.33 -20.26
N ASN A 52 19.62 -2.85 -21.49
CA ASN A 52 20.96 -2.64 -22.07
C ASN A 52 21.71 -1.50 -21.34
N PHE A 53 23.05 -1.46 -21.43
CA PHE A 53 23.88 -0.41 -20.83
C PHE A 53 23.62 0.98 -21.42
N GLU A 54 23.12 1.07 -22.65
CA GLU A 54 22.70 2.32 -23.28
C GLU A 54 21.58 3.04 -22.49
N TYR A 55 20.82 2.29 -21.69
CA TYR A 55 19.77 2.82 -20.82
C TYR A 55 20.26 3.13 -19.40
N ASP A 56 21.56 3.13 -19.14
CA ASP A 56 22.13 3.58 -17.87
C ASP A 56 21.66 4.98 -17.43
N PRO A 57 21.53 5.98 -18.33
CA PRO A 57 20.96 7.27 -17.97
C PRO A 57 19.54 7.15 -17.37
N ILE A 58 18.69 6.29 -17.96
CA ILE A 58 17.33 6.03 -17.46
C ILE A 58 17.38 5.34 -16.09
N ARG A 59 18.29 4.38 -15.88
CA ARG A 59 18.48 3.72 -14.58
C ARG A 59 18.82 4.73 -13.49
N VAL A 60 19.79 5.61 -13.76
CA VAL A 60 20.20 6.66 -12.82
C VAL A 60 19.05 7.62 -12.54
N GLN A 61 18.30 8.02 -13.57
CA GLN A 61 17.14 8.91 -13.42
C GLN A 61 16.04 8.27 -12.56
N ILE A 62 15.72 6.99 -12.76
CA ILE A 62 14.68 6.30 -11.99
C ILE A 62 15.11 6.08 -10.54
N LEU A 63 16.35 5.64 -10.31
CA LEU A 63 16.87 5.38 -8.97
C LEU A 63 17.14 6.66 -8.17
N GLY A 64 17.39 7.78 -8.87
CA GLY A 64 17.57 9.10 -8.25
C GLY A 64 16.28 9.78 -7.81
N LYS A 65 15.09 9.23 -8.13
CA LYS A 65 13.81 9.79 -7.67
C LYS A 65 13.56 9.47 -6.20
N GLU A 66 13.05 10.46 -5.46
CA GLU A 66 12.66 10.31 -4.04
C GLU A 66 11.67 9.16 -3.85
N LYS A 67 10.73 9.01 -4.78
CA LYS A 67 9.81 7.88 -4.86
C LYS A 67 10.02 7.13 -6.16
N LEU A 68 10.25 5.82 -6.05
CA LEU A 68 10.32 4.94 -7.21
C LEU A 68 8.99 4.99 -7.98
N PRO A 69 9.02 5.21 -9.30
CA PRO A 69 7.85 5.04 -10.15
C PRO A 69 7.38 3.58 -10.14
N SER A 70 6.12 3.37 -10.48
CA SER A 70 5.60 2.03 -10.73
C SER A 70 6.31 1.36 -11.90
N LEU A 71 6.27 0.02 -11.94
CA LEU A 71 6.85 -0.74 -13.06
C LEU A 71 6.26 -0.32 -14.42
N PHE A 72 4.99 0.06 -14.45
CA PHE A 72 4.32 0.49 -15.67
C PHE A 72 4.81 1.85 -16.17
N GLU A 73 5.00 2.82 -15.27
CA GLU A 73 5.60 4.12 -15.64
C GLU A 73 7.01 3.93 -16.16
N ILE A 74 7.81 3.06 -15.54
CA ILE A 74 9.16 2.74 -15.99
C ILE A 74 9.14 2.13 -17.40
N PHE A 75 8.21 1.22 -17.67
CA PHE A 75 8.05 0.64 -19.00
C PHE A 75 7.77 1.70 -20.06
N PHE A 76 6.92 2.69 -19.76
CA PHE A 76 6.64 3.80 -20.69
C PHE A 76 7.86 4.71 -20.90
N ILE A 77 8.61 5.02 -19.84
CA ILE A 77 9.83 5.84 -19.94
C ILE A 77 10.85 5.18 -20.86
N VAL A 78 11.11 3.88 -20.68
CA VAL A 78 12.06 3.15 -21.54
C VAL A 78 11.55 3.12 -22.99
N ARG A 79 10.26 2.88 -23.21
CA ARG A 79 9.67 2.83 -24.54
C ARG A 79 9.67 4.19 -25.26
N SER A 80 9.57 5.31 -24.53
CA SER A 80 9.66 6.64 -25.14
C SER A 80 11.06 7.03 -25.58
N GLU A 81 12.10 6.40 -25.04
CA GLU A 81 13.51 6.68 -25.36
C GLU A 81 14.03 5.84 -26.55
N GLU A 82 13.29 4.83 -26.99
CA GLU A 82 13.60 4.05 -28.20
C GLU A 82 13.20 4.78 -29.51
N THR A 83 12.46 5.90 -29.41
CA THR A 83 11.90 6.64 -30.55
C THR A 83 12.72 7.88 -30.87
#